data_AF-I5BQP8-F1
#
_entry.id   AF-I5BQP8-F1
#
_cell.length_a   1.000
_cell.length_b   1.000
_cell.length_c   1.000
_cell.angle_alpha   90.00
_cell.angle_beta   90.00
_cell.angle_gamma   90.00
#
_symmetry.space_group_name_H-M   'P 1'
#
loop_
_entity.id
_entity.type
_entity.pdbx_description
1 polymer ?
#
loop_
_entity_poly.entity_id
_entity_poly.type
_entity_poly.pdbx_seq_one_letter_code
_entity_poly.pdbx_strand_id
1 'polypeptide(L)' 'MQKSTKANVILKKLRMTRGATVAQMMEATDWQSHSVRGFLSAVVRKKLDLNLVSEVGRDGQRRYRILDEDAGGAS' A
#
# COMPACT_ATOMS: atom_id res chain seq x y z
N MET A 1 14.08 -16.09 10.25
CA MET A 1 12.68 -15.68 10.52
C MET A 1 12.52 -14.23 10.11
N GLN A 2 11.83 -13.91 9.01
CA GLN A 2 11.51 -12.49 8.74
C GLN A 2 10.56 -12.01 9.85
N LYS A 3 11.00 -11.02 10.65
CA LYS A 3 10.10 -10.28 11.54
C LYS A 3 8.96 -9.75 10.68
N SER A 4 7.73 -10.22 10.89
CA SER A 4 6.56 -9.62 10.28
C SER A 4 6.38 -8.23 10.86
N THR A 5 6.91 -7.22 10.18
CA THR A 5 6.75 -5.82 10.60
C THR A 5 5.43 -5.29 10.10
N LYS A 6 4.86 -4.29 10.80
CA LYS A 6 3.66 -3.57 10.35
C LYS A 6 3.80 -3.06 8.90
N ALA A 7 5.02 -2.67 8.50
CA ALA A 7 5.36 -2.31 7.14
C ALA A 7 5.16 -3.46 6.13
N ASN A 8 5.64 -4.67 6.43
CA ASN A 8 5.46 -5.83 5.56
C ASN A 8 3.98 -6.20 5.37
N VAL A 9 3.17 -6.06 6.43
CA VAL A 9 1.71 -6.27 6.36
C VAL A 9 1.07 -5.29 5.38
N ILE A 10 1.41 -4.00 5.48
CA ILE A 10 0.90 -2.98 4.54
C ILE A 10 1.37 -3.26 3.12
N LEU A 11 2.66 -3.54 2.90
CA LEU A 11 3.20 -3.82 1.56
C LEU A 11 2.50 -5.02 0.89
N LYS A 12 2.24 -6.09 1.66
CA LYS A 12 1.49 -7.24 1.15
C LYS A 12 0.08 -6.85 0.70
N LYS A 13 -0.63 -6.03 1.48
CA LYS A 13 -1.99 -5.55 1.13
C LYS A 13 -1.98 -4.64 -0.10
N LEU A 14 -0.99 -3.75 -0.22
CA LEU A 14 -0.86 -2.84 -1.37
C LEU A 14 -0.56 -3.58 -2.68
N ARG A 15 0.12 -4.73 -2.64
CA ARG A 15 0.36 -5.58 -3.82
C ARG A 15 -0.84 -6.43 -4.23
N MET A 16 -1.90 -6.51 -3.42
CA MET A 16 -3.11 -7.23 -3.83
C MET A 16 -3.82 -6.47 -4.95
N THR A 17 -4.48 -7.19 -5.86
CA THR A 17 -5.23 -6.60 -6.98
C THR A 17 -6.28 -5.57 -6.53
N ARG A 18 -6.87 -5.73 -5.34
CA ARG A 18 -7.82 -4.76 -4.80
C ARG A 18 -7.13 -3.51 -4.23
N GLY A 19 -5.84 -3.59 -3.90
CA GLY A 19 -5.14 -2.58 -3.09
C GLY A 19 -5.71 -2.50 -1.67
N ALA A 20 -5.38 -1.43 -0.96
CA ALA A 20 -5.87 -1.17 0.40
C ALA A 20 -6.30 0.27 0.61
N THR A 21 -7.33 0.48 1.42
CA THR A 21 -7.71 1.80 1.91
C THR A 21 -6.86 2.20 3.12
N VAL A 22 -6.83 3.50 3.44
CA VAL A 22 -6.20 3.98 4.69
C VAL A 22 -6.81 3.30 5.91
N ALA A 23 -8.14 3.16 5.96
CA ALA A 23 -8.81 2.49 7.07
C ALA A 23 -8.34 1.03 7.26
N GLN A 24 -8.24 0.26 6.17
CA GLN A 24 -7.74 -1.11 6.22
C GLN A 24 -6.27 -1.22 6.67
N MET A 25 -5.45 -0.22 6.33
CA MET A 25 -4.06 -0.16 6.79
C MET A 25 -3.98 0.22 8.27
N MET A 26 -4.82 1.14 8.73
CA MET A 26 -4.93 1.51 10.14
C MET A 26 -5.33 0.30 10.99
N GLU A 27 -6.40 -0.40 10.63
CA GLU A 27 -6.88 -1.60 11.33
C GLU A 27 -5.80 -2.69 11.42
N ALA A 28 -5.01 -2.87 10.36
CA ALA A 28 -3.98 -3.91 10.31
C ALA A 28 -2.70 -3.56 11.09
N THR A 29 -2.53 -2.31 11.52
CA THR A 29 -1.27 -1.83 12.10
C THR A 29 -1.44 -1.01 13.38
N ASP A 30 -2.66 -0.70 13.79
CA ASP A 30 -2.99 0.27 14.84
C ASP A 30 -2.35 1.65 14.61
N TRP A 31 -2.05 1.98 13.36
CA TRP A 31 -1.55 3.30 13.01
C TRP A 31 -2.67 4.29 12.81
N GLN A 32 -2.37 5.55 13.10
CA GLN A 32 -3.25 6.66 12.77
C GLN A 32 -3.13 7.00 11.28
N SER A 33 -4.16 7.67 10.75
CA SER A 33 -4.26 8.00 9.31
C SER A 33 -3.05 8.79 8.78
N HIS A 34 -2.51 9.71 9.58
CA HIS A 34 -1.33 10.50 9.23
C HIS A 34 -0.05 9.66 9.21
N SER A 35 0.10 8.69 10.11
CA SER A 35 1.24 7.77 10.14
C SER A 35 1.23 6.86 8.91
N VAL A 36 0.05 6.34 8.52
CA VAL A 36 -0.12 5.58 7.28
C VAL A 36 0.28 6.41 6.07
N ARG A 37 -0.23 7.65 5.96
CA ARG A 37 0.13 8.57 4.85
C ARG A 37 1.62 8.88 4.81
N GLY A 38 2.24 9.09 5.97
CA GLY A 38 3.68 9.28 6.10
C GLY A 38 4.46 8.06 5.59
N PHE A 39 4.04 6.86 5.97
CA PHE A 39 4.66 5.61 5.50
C PHE A 39 4.53 5.44 3.97
N LEU A 40 3.35 5.67 3.41
CA LEU A 40 3.12 5.58 1.96
C LEU A 40 4.02 6.54 1.18
N SER A 41 4.13 7.80 1.61
CA SER A 41 4.91 8.81 0.91
C SER A 41 6.41 8.66 1.13
N ALA A 42 6.86 8.46 2.37
CA ALA A 42 8.28 8.47 2.70
C ALA A 42 8.95 7.11 2.51
N VAL A 43 8.25 6.02 2.80
CA VAL A 43 8.83 4.67 2.72
C VAL A 43 8.50 4.02 1.39
N VAL A 44 7.22 3.91 1.05
CA VAL A 44 6.80 3.16 -0.15
C VAL A 44 7.26 3.86 -1.43
N ARG A 45 6.97 5.17 -1.57
CA ARG A 45 7.37 5.93 -2.77
C ARG A 45 8.84 6.34 -2.79
N LYS A 46 9.37 6.90 -1.70
CA LYS A 46 10.73 7.47 -1.73
C LYS A 46 11.84 6.46 -1.40
N LYS A 47 11.66 5.66 -0.33
CA LYS A 47 12.74 4.77 0.15
C LYS A 47 12.79 3.46 -0.62
N LEU A 48 11.63 2.87 -0.92
CA LEU A 48 11.51 1.60 -1.64
C LEU A 48 11.35 1.80 -3.14
N ASP A 49 11.16 3.04 -3.59
CA ASP A 49 10.99 3.41 -5.01
C ASP A 49 9.89 2.60 -5.72
N LEU A 50 8.78 2.34 -5.02
CA LEU A 50 7.68 1.54 -5.56
C LEU A 50 6.63 2.44 -6.21
N ASN A 51 6.11 1.99 -7.36
CA ASN A 51 5.03 2.64 -8.08
C ASN A 51 3.70 2.51 -7.32
N LEU A 52 3.50 3.40 -6.34
CA LEU A 52 2.29 3.48 -5.54
C LEU A 52 1.23 4.35 -6.22
N VAL A 53 0.25 3.71 -6.83
CA VAL A 53 -0.92 4.36 -7.42
C VAL A 53 -2.04 4.54 -6.40
N SER A 54 -2.90 5.52 -6.64
CA SER A 54 -4.10 5.75 -5.85
C SER A 54 -5.32 5.93 -6.74
N GLU A 55 -6.38 5.20 -6.45
CA GLU A 55 -7.63 5.13 -7.22
C GLU A 55 -8.81 5.39 -6.29
N VAL A 56 -9.84 6.08 -6.76
CA VAL A 56 -11.14 6.13 -6.07
C VAL A 56 -11.99 4.99 -6.59
N GLY A 57 -12.33 4.04 -5.73
CA GLY A 57 -13.19 2.93 -6.11
C GLY A 57 -14.63 3.36 -6.35
N ARG A 58 -15.44 2.45 -6.92
CA ARG A 58 -16.87 2.68 -7.17
C ARG A 58 -17.69 2.96 -5.90
N ASP A 59 -17.15 2.57 -4.75
CA ASP A 59 -17.69 2.82 -3.42
C ASP A 59 -17.24 4.17 -2.83
N GLY A 60 -16.61 5.04 -3.62
CA GLY A 60 -16.10 6.35 -3.18
C GLY A 60 -14.85 6.29 -2.31
N GLN A 61 -14.34 5.09 -1.98
CA GLN A 61 -13.18 4.93 -1.12
C GLN A 61 -11.88 4.99 -1.90
N ARG A 62 -10.92 5.79 -1.41
CA ARG A 62 -9.57 5.82 -1.97
C ARG A 62 -8.79 4.57 -1.60
N ARG A 63 -8.33 3.85 -2.61
CA ARG A 63 -7.47 2.66 -2.51
C ARG A 63 -6.09 2.96 -3.06
N TYR A 64 -5.09 2.34 -2.43
CA TYR A 64 -3.69 2.43 -2.81
C TYR A 64 -3.22 1.07 -3.28
N ARG A 65 -2.44 1.03 -4.36
CA ARG A 65 -1.89 -0.20 -4.93
C ARG A 65 -0.45 0.02 -5.36
N ILE A 66 0.39 -1.00 -5.19
CA ILE A 66 1.71 -1.05 -5.81
C ILE A 66 1.54 -1.74 -7.16
N LEU A 67 1.93 -1.06 -8.24
CA LEU A 67 2.09 -1.69 -9.54
C LEU A 67 3.54 -2.17 -9.61
N ASP A 68 3.76 -3.48 -9.51
CA ASP A 68 5.07 -4.03 -9.83
C ASP A 68 5.20 -3.94 -11.37
N GLU A 69 6.06 -3.05 -11.88
CA GLU A 69 6.28 -2.88 -13.33
C GLU A 69 6.90 -4.14 -13.99
N ASP A 70 7.24 -5.15 -13.20
CA ASP A 70 7.73 -6.47 -13.67
C ASP A 70 6.60 -7.49 -13.95
N ALA A 71 5.32 -7.12 -13.76
CA ALA A 71 4.17 -8.00 -14.04
C ALA A 71 3.21 -7.45 -15.12
N GLY A 72 3.76 -6.73 -16.12
CA GLY A 72 2.96 -6.07 -17.17
C GLY A 72 3.60 -6.01 -18.55
N GLY A 73 4.65 -6.79 -18.81
CA GLY A 73 5.28 -6.93 -20.13
C GLY A 73 5.15 -8.34 -20.71
N ALA A 74 3.94 -8.91 -20.73
CA ALA A 74 3.55 -10.03 -21.63
C ALA A 74 2.10 -10.44 -21.36
N SER A 75 1.18 -9.95 -22.18
CA SER A 75 -0.02 -10.68 -22.61
C SER A 75 -0.44 -10.15 -23.97
#